data_AF-A0A2N3B3L4-F1
#
_entry.id   AF-A0A2N3B3L4-F1
#
_cell.length_a   1.000
_cell.length_b   1.000
_cell.length_c   1.000
_cell.angle_alpha   90.00
_cell.angle_beta   90.00
_cell.angle_gamma   90.00
#
_symmetry.space_group_name_H-M   'P 1'
#
loop_
_entity.id
_entity.type
_entity.pdbx_description
1 polymer ?
#
loop_
_entity_poly.entity_id
_entity_poly.type
_entity_poly.pdbx_seq_one_letter_code
_entity_poly.pdbx_strand_id
1 'polypeptide(L)' 'MVVNADLPLWLAGIGIALAVPVTFMVANWVRKNIDHGEARFGPDGKLIEDEERK' A
#
# COMPACT_ATOMS: atom_id res chain seq x y z
N MET A 1 -3.72 38.47 -7.43
CA MET A 1 -4.47 37.25 -7.76
C MET A 1 -5.00 36.67 -6.47
N VAL A 2 -6.30 36.78 -6.20
CA VAL A 2 -6.90 36.14 -5.01
C VAL A 2 -7.08 34.67 -5.37
N VAL A 3 -6.26 33.80 -4.79
CA VAL A 3 -6.46 32.35 -4.92
C VAL A 3 -7.62 31.99 -4.01
N ASN A 4 -8.82 31.86 -4.61
CA ASN A 4 -9.98 31.37 -3.90
C ASN A 4 -9.89 29.84 -3.97
N ALA A 5 -9.67 29.19 -2.83
CA ALA A 5 -9.51 27.74 -2.79
C ALA A 5 -10.88 27.08 -2.97
N ASP A 6 -11.23 26.80 -4.22
CA ASP A 6 -12.48 26.19 -4.62
C ASP A 6 -12.47 24.68 -4.40
N LEU A 7 -13.66 24.10 -4.26
CA LEU A 7 -13.85 22.68 -3.94
C LEU A 7 -13.07 21.74 -4.90
N PRO A 8 -13.02 21.99 -6.22
CA PRO A 8 -12.16 21.23 -7.14
C PRO A 8 -10.66 21.29 -6.77
N LEU A 9 -10.14 22.47 -6.43
CA LEU A 9 -8.74 22.65 -6.06
C LEU A 9 -8.39 21.91 -4.76
N TRP A 10 -9.30 21.91 -3.78
CA TRP A 10 -9.14 21.14 -2.55
C TRP A 10 -9.13 19.63 -2.81
N LEU A 11 -10.05 19.13 -3.62
CA LEU A 11 -10.09 17.70 -3.99
C LEU A 11 -8.82 17.28 -4.73
N ALA A 12 -8.34 18.12 -5.65
CA ALA A 12 -7.08 17.87 -6.35
C ALA A 12 -5.90 17.84 -5.38
N GLY A 13 -5.81 18.81 -4.47
CA GLY A 13 -4.75 18.87 -3.45
C GLY A 13 -4.75 17.63 -2.54
N ILE A 14 -5.91 17.21 -2.06
CA ILE A 14 -6.07 16.00 -1.23
C ILE A 14 -5.69 14.75 -2.04
N GLY A 15 -6.14 14.65 -3.28
CA GLY A 15 -5.80 13.53 -4.17
C GLY A 15 -4.30 13.40 -4.38
N ILE A 16 -3.61 14.51 -4.63
CA ILE A 16 -2.15 14.54 -4.81
C ILE A 16 -1.44 14.16 -3.50
N ALA A 17 -1.86 14.72 -2.37
CA ALA A 17 -1.26 14.44 -1.08
C ALA A 17 -1.41 12.96 -0.67
N LEU A 18 -2.53 12.33 -1.02
CA LEU A 18 -2.83 10.94 -0.65
C LEU A 18 -2.35 9.91 -1.69
N ALA A 19 -2.02 10.31 -2.92
CA ALA A 19 -1.67 9.39 -3.99
C ALA A 19 -0.54 8.41 -3.60
N VAL A 20 0.56 8.94 -3.06
CA VAL A 20 1.72 8.14 -2.63
C VAL A 20 1.38 7.23 -1.45
N PRO A 21 0.92 7.72 -0.28
CA PRO A 21 0.68 6.87 0.88
C PRO A 21 -0.39 5.81 0.62
N VAL A 22 -1.46 6.14 -0.12
CA VAL A 22 -2.51 5.17 -0.46
C VAL A 22 -1.97 4.07 -1.36
N THR A 23 -1.13 4.40 -2.35
CA THR A 23 -0.48 3.40 -3.21
C THR A 23 0.35 2.41 -2.40
N PHE A 24 1.19 2.90 -1.48
CA PHE A 24 1.99 2.04 -0.61
C PHE A 24 1.14 1.23 0.39
N MET A 25 0.06 1.81 0.92
CA MET A 25 -0.89 1.10 1.78
C MET A 25 -1.54 -0.07 1.05
N VAL A 26 -2.01 0.16 -0.19
CA VAL A 26 -2.60 -0.90 -1.03
C VAL A 26 -1.55 -1.95 -1.40
N ALA A 27 -0.34 -1.55 -1.77
CA ALA A 27 0.75 -2.49 -2.07
C ALA A 27 1.10 -3.37 -0.87
N ASN A 28 1.18 -2.78 0.33
CA ASN A 28 1.41 -3.52 1.57
C ASN A 28 0.24 -4.45 1.92
N TRP A 29 -0.99 -4.02 1.67
CA TRP A 29 -2.17 -4.85 1.86
C TRP A 29 -2.14 -6.06 0.91
N VAL A 30 -1.85 -5.85 -0.38
CA VAL A 30 -1.66 -6.93 -1.37
C VAL A 30 -0.57 -7.90 -0.93
N ARG A 31 0.59 -7.39 -0.50
CA ARG A 31 1.71 -8.20 -0.03
C ARG A 31 1.34 -9.13 1.15
N LYS A 32 0.38 -8.71 1.97
CA LYS A 32 -0.03 -9.43 3.19
C LYS A 32 -1.24 -10.35 2.98
N ASN A 33 -2.15 -10.01 2.07
CA ASN A 33 -3.46 -10.65 1.98
C ASN A 33 -3.67 -11.43 0.67
N ILE A 34 -2.81 -11.25 -0.33
CA ILE A 34 -2.83 -12.08 -1.53
C ILE A 34 -1.79 -13.18 -1.36
N ASP A 35 -2.23 -14.43 -1.45
CA ASP A 35 -1.34 -15.59 -1.47
C ASP A 35 -0.41 -15.45 -2.67
N HIS A 36 0.88 -15.33 -2.39
CA HIS A 36 1.89 -15.34 -3.43
C HIS A 36 2.03 -16.82 -3.77
N GLY A 37 1.59 -17.23 -4.96
CA GLY A 37 1.66 -18.63 -5.42
C GLY A 37 3.08 -19.19 -5.58
N GLU A 38 4.07 -18.48 -5.05
CA GLU A 38 5.49 -18.79 -4.99
C GLU A 38 5.87 -18.98 -3.52
N ALA A 39 6.40 -20.15 -3.19
CA ALA A 39 6.97 -20.46 -1.88
C ALA A 39 7.87 -19.31 -1.40
N ARG A 40 7.48 -18.65 -0.31
CA ARG A 40 8.28 -17.57 0.25
C ARG A 40 9.47 -18.16 0.96
N PHE A 41 10.66 -18.01 0.40
CA PHE A 41 11.89 -18.36 1.10
C PHE A 41 12.35 -17.14 1.92
N GLY A 42 12.67 -17.35 3.19
CA GLY A 42 13.29 -16.34 4.03
C GLY A 42 14.70 -15.97 3.52
N PRO A 43 15.34 -14.93 4.11
CA PRO A 43 16.74 -14.59 3.81
C PRO A 43 17.71 -15.78 4.01
N ASP A 44 17.29 -16.74 4.83
CA ASP A 44 18.00 -17.98 5.14
C ASP A 44 17.71 -19.14 4.17
N GLY A 45 16.97 -18.89 3.07
CA GLY A 45 16.67 -19.88 2.03
C GLY A 45 15.68 -20.98 2.45
N LYS A 46 15.02 -20.84 3.61
CA LYS A 46 14.00 -21.78 4.12
C LYS A 46 12.61 -21.32 3.72
N LEU A 47 11.73 -22.26 3.36
CA LEU A 47 10.30 -21.99 3.20
C LEU A 47 9.77 -21.37 4.49
N ILE A 48 9.21 -20.18 4.37
CA ILE A 48 8.32 -19.57 5.35
C ILE A 48 7.00 -20.32 5.16
N GLU A 49 6.92 -21.54 5.68
CA GLU A 49 5.64 -22.08 6.08
C GLU A 49 5.15 -21.18 7.20
N ASP A 50 3.94 -20.63 7.08
CA ASP A 50 3.29 -19.79 8.09
C ASP A 50 3.06 -20.61 9.38
N GLU A 51 4.12 -20.91 10.14
CA GLU A 51 4.06 -21.57 11.45
C GLU A 51 3.66 -20.56 12.55
N GLU A 52 2.67 -19.71 12.24
CA GLU A 52 2.04 -18.78 13.19
C GLU A 52 0.52 -18.68 13.00
N ARG A 53 -0.13 -19.76 12.52
CA ARG A 53 -1.53 -20.02 12.87
C ARG A 53 -1.61 -20.83 14.16
N LYS A 54 -1.36 -20.18 15.30
CA LYS A 54 -1.89 -20.58 16.60
C LYS A 54 -2.30 -19.37 17.42
#